data_AF-S3HGH4-F1
#
_entry.id   AF-S3HGH4-F1
#
_cell.length_a   1.000
_cell.length_b   1.000
_cell.length_c   1.000
_cell.angle_alpha   90.00
_cell.angle_beta   90.00
_cell.angle_gamma   90.00
#
_symmetry.space_group_name_H-M   'P 1'
#
loop_
_entity.id
_entity.type
_entity.pdbx_description
1 polymer ?
#
loop_
_entity_poly.entity_id
_entity_poly.type
_entity_poly.pdbx_seq_one_letter_code
_entity_poly.pdbx_strand_id
1 'polypeptide(L)'
;MRSILVCVMIAFASCAYAHDAPSGWSYEPFCCNGDSENGDCQMIPPKSVAITPHGYRVTLLPGDHRLVTHAHVFLLPMGKAMRSGDGDYHLCLFPNEDTPRCFYAPQMGY
;
A
#
# COMPACT_ATOMS: atom_id res chain seq x y z
N MET A 1 29.29 -37.27 22.23
CA MET A 1 29.46 -36.57 20.92
C MET A 1 28.33 -36.94 19.95
N ARG A 2 27.04 -36.67 20.23
CA ARG A 2 25.93 -36.91 19.27
C ARG A 2 24.69 -36.03 19.56
N SER A 3 24.89 -34.75 19.91
CA SER A 3 23.75 -33.86 20.19
C SER A 3 23.93 -32.44 19.65
N ILE A 4 25.03 -32.16 18.97
CA ILE A 4 25.28 -30.87 18.31
C ILE A 4 24.77 -30.97 16.88
N LEU A 5 23.45 -31.05 16.66
CA LEU A 5 22.84 -30.90 15.31
C LEU A 5 21.30 -30.98 15.34
N VAL A 6 20.63 -30.53 16.40
CA VAL A 6 19.21 -30.19 16.31
C VAL A 6 19.10 -28.69 16.19
N CYS A 7 19.38 -28.26 14.96
CA CYS A 7 18.66 -27.23 14.24
C CYS A 7 18.16 -26.05 15.06
N VAL A 8 19.04 -25.06 15.15
CA VAL A 8 18.75 -23.62 15.13
C VAL A 8 17.82 -23.34 13.93
N MET A 9 16.53 -23.66 14.07
CA MET A 9 15.48 -23.44 13.06
C MET A 9 14.24 -22.82 13.71
N ILE A 10 14.44 -21.98 14.74
CA ILE A 10 13.43 -20.98 15.12
C ILE A 10 13.76 -19.74 14.27
N ALA A 11 13.63 -19.91 12.96
CA ALA A 11 13.87 -18.86 11.99
C ALA A 11 12.60 -18.00 11.92
N PHE A 12 12.72 -16.75 12.39
CA PHE A 12 11.95 -15.58 11.96
C PHE A 12 10.47 -15.84 11.63
N ALA A 13 9.65 -16.09 12.66
CA ALA A 13 8.23 -15.79 12.55
C ALA A 13 8.08 -14.26 12.54
N SER A 14 8.21 -13.65 11.36
CA SER A 14 7.82 -12.25 11.17
C SER A 14 6.33 -12.15 11.46
N CYS A 15 5.97 -11.48 12.55
CA CYS A 15 4.60 -11.03 12.76
C CYS A 15 4.25 -10.10 11.59
N ALA A 16 3.63 -10.62 10.54
CA ALA A 16 3.06 -9.78 9.49
C ALA A 16 1.89 -9.06 10.14
N TYR A 17 2.05 -7.77 10.45
CA TYR A 17 0.92 -7.00 10.93
C TYR A 17 0.02 -6.70 9.73
N ALA A 18 -1.28 -6.75 9.98
CA ALA A 18 -2.33 -6.40 9.05
C ALA A 18 -2.13 -5.04 8.31
N HIS A 19 -1.27 -4.19 8.84
CA HIS A 19 -1.08 -2.84 8.36
C HIS A 19 0.27 -2.63 7.68
N ASP A 20 1.10 -3.65 7.48
CA ASP A 20 2.44 -3.44 6.95
C ASP A 20 2.46 -3.35 5.41
N ALA A 21 3.08 -2.27 4.92
CA ALA A 21 3.51 -2.16 3.54
C ALA A 21 4.69 -3.11 3.25
N PRO A 22 4.91 -3.54 1.99
CA PRO A 22 5.99 -4.47 1.64
C PRO A 22 7.40 -4.04 2.04
N SER A 23 7.62 -2.73 2.20
CA SER A 23 8.87 -2.09 2.61
C SER A 23 9.08 -2.07 4.14
N GLY A 24 8.11 -2.51 4.94
CA GLY A 24 8.23 -2.66 6.39
C GLY A 24 7.78 -1.46 7.23
N TRP A 25 7.13 -0.46 6.64
CA TRP A 25 6.39 0.57 7.39
C TRP A 25 4.90 0.23 7.43
N SER A 26 4.15 0.79 8.37
CA SER A 26 2.74 0.46 8.56
C SER A 26 1.80 1.59 8.14
N TYR A 27 0.74 1.24 7.41
CA TYR A 27 -0.42 2.10 7.17
C TYR A 27 -1.14 2.42 8.48
N GLU A 28 -1.85 3.54 8.52
CA GLU A 28 -2.69 3.89 9.64
C GLU A 28 -3.78 2.82 9.85
N PRO A 29 -4.09 2.45 11.10
CA PRO A 29 -5.01 1.34 11.37
C PRO A 29 -6.41 1.49 10.74
N PHE A 30 -6.89 2.72 10.54
CA PHE A 30 -8.19 2.97 9.92
C PHE A 30 -8.18 2.85 8.39
N CYS A 31 -6.99 2.85 7.77
CA CYS A 31 -6.83 2.80 6.32
C CYS A 31 -6.85 1.37 5.78
N CYS A 32 -6.18 0.44 6.45
CA CYS A 32 -6.02 -0.93 5.97
C CYS A 32 -6.95 -1.92 6.67
N ASN A 33 -7.51 -2.85 5.92
CA ASN A 33 -7.97 -4.14 6.41
C ASN A 33 -7.13 -5.24 5.77
N GLY A 34 -6.94 -6.37 6.45
CA GLY A 34 -6.19 -7.52 5.91
C GLY A 34 -4.68 -7.33 6.11
N ASP A 35 -3.82 -7.86 5.25
CA ASP A 35 -2.35 -7.74 5.34
C ASP A 35 -1.75 -7.53 3.93
N SER A 36 -0.44 -7.70 3.75
CA SER A 36 0.20 -7.56 2.43
C SER A 36 -0.26 -8.61 1.40
N GLU A 37 -0.98 -9.67 1.78
CA GLU A 37 -1.50 -10.73 0.91
C GLU A 37 -3.00 -10.61 0.66
N ASN A 38 -3.78 -10.25 1.67
CA ASN A 38 -5.25 -10.21 1.61
C ASN A 38 -5.84 -8.81 1.82
N GLY A 39 -5.00 -7.80 1.99
CA GLY A 39 -5.43 -6.48 2.38
C GLY A 39 -5.91 -5.58 1.26
N ASP A 40 -6.58 -4.51 1.67
CA ASP A 40 -7.14 -3.50 0.78
C ASP A 40 -6.17 -2.37 0.41
N CYS A 41 -5.00 -2.31 1.07
CA CYS A 41 -3.93 -1.35 0.80
C CYS A 41 -2.79 -1.97 -0.02
N GLN A 42 -2.35 -1.25 -1.06
CA GLN A 42 -1.22 -1.67 -1.88
C GLN A 42 -0.43 -0.49 -2.43
N MET A 43 0.87 -0.69 -2.63
CA MET A 43 1.67 0.15 -3.52
C MET A 43 1.08 0.11 -4.93
N ILE A 44 0.91 1.28 -5.56
CA ILE A 44 0.48 1.42 -6.95
C ILE A 44 1.64 1.92 -7.83
N PRO A 45 1.65 1.60 -9.14
CA PRO A 45 2.73 2.03 -10.02
C PRO A 45 2.85 3.56 -10.05
N PRO A 46 4.04 4.16 -9.95
CA PRO A 46 4.20 5.62 -10.01
C PRO A 46 3.62 6.24 -11.29
N LYS A 47 3.69 5.51 -12.42
CA LYS A 47 3.08 5.91 -13.71
C LYS A 47 1.56 6.08 -13.67
N SER A 48 0.88 5.47 -12.68
CA SER A 48 -0.57 5.60 -12.50
C SER A 48 -0.95 6.96 -11.90
N VAL A 49 0.00 7.70 -11.34
CA VAL A 49 -0.25 8.96 -10.63
C VAL A 49 0.30 10.13 -11.42
N ALA A 50 -0.58 11.07 -11.77
CA ALA A 50 -0.21 12.38 -12.29
C ALA A 50 -0.51 13.45 -11.24
N ILE A 51 0.48 14.27 -10.91
CA ILE A 51 0.27 15.47 -10.10
C ILE A 51 -0.31 16.56 -11.00
N THR A 52 -1.37 17.20 -10.53
CA THR A 52 -2.09 18.25 -11.23
C THR A 52 -2.26 19.47 -10.32
N PRO A 53 -2.62 20.65 -10.84
CA PRO A 53 -2.96 21.81 -10.01
C PRO A 53 -4.11 21.56 -9.01
N HIS A 54 -4.93 20.51 -9.23
CA HIS A 54 -6.07 20.17 -8.39
C HIS A 54 -5.80 19.01 -7.42
N GLY A 55 -4.57 18.47 -7.38
CA GLY A 55 -4.21 17.29 -6.60
C GLY A 55 -3.70 16.15 -7.47
N TYR A 56 -3.98 14.92 -7.09
CA TYR A 56 -3.50 13.73 -7.79
C TYR A 56 -4.59 13.17 -8.69
N ARG A 57 -4.26 12.93 -9.96
CA ARG A 57 -5.06 12.08 -10.85
C ARG A 57 -4.45 10.69 -10.83
N VAL A 58 -5.15 9.74 -10.23
CA VAL A 58 -4.74 8.33 -10.16
C VAL A 58 -5.53 7.55 -11.23
N THR A 59 -4.84 6.96 -12.19
CA THR A 59 -5.41 6.16 -13.29
C THR A 59 -4.94 4.72 -13.14
N LEU A 60 -5.84 3.83 -12.71
CA LEU A 60 -5.52 2.42 -12.49
C LEU A 60 -6.10 1.57 -13.62
N LEU A 61 -5.29 0.67 -14.14
CA LEU A 61 -5.72 -0.44 -14.99
C LEU A 61 -5.82 -1.73 -14.18
N PRO A 62 -6.50 -2.77 -14.69
CA PRO A 62 -6.53 -4.09 -14.06
C PRO A 62 -5.11 -4.57 -13.69
N GLY A 63 -4.92 -4.89 -12.42
CA GLY A 63 -3.64 -5.35 -11.87
C GLY A 63 -2.69 -4.26 -11.35
N ASP A 64 -2.92 -2.96 -11.62
CA ASP A 64 -2.14 -1.87 -10.99
C ASP A 64 -2.38 -1.82 -9.47
N HIS A 65 -3.54 -2.32 -9.02
CA HIS A 65 -3.87 -2.64 -7.65
C HIS A 65 -4.60 -4.00 -7.65
N ARG A 66 -4.36 -4.89 -6.68
CA ARG A 66 -4.89 -6.27 -6.71
C ARG A 66 -6.41 -6.35 -6.78
N LEU A 67 -7.09 -5.39 -6.15
CA LEU A 67 -8.54 -5.31 -6.14
C LEU A 67 -9.13 -4.73 -7.43
N VAL A 68 -8.31 -4.12 -8.29
CA VAL A 68 -8.77 -3.45 -9.51
C VAL A 68 -8.93 -4.45 -10.65
N THR A 69 -10.16 -4.57 -11.13
CA THR A 69 -10.62 -5.48 -12.19
C THR A 69 -10.98 -4.74 -13.49
N HIS A 70 -11.17 -3.42 -13.44
CA HIS A 70 -11.42 -2.57 -14.59
C HIS A 70 -10.73 -1.21 -14.46
N ALA A 71 -10.79 -0.36 -15.48
CA ALA A 71 -10.09 0.92 -15.45
C ALA A 71 -10.80 1.95 -14.54
N HIS A 72 -10.04 2.60 -13.66
CA HIS A 72 -10.53 3.68 -12.79
C HIS A 72 -9.73 4.97 -12.99
N VAL A 73 -10.40 6.10 -12.77
CA VAL A 73 -9.77 7.42 -12.63
C VAL A 73 -10.26 8.07 -11.35
N PHE A 74 -9.36 8.28 -10.39
CA PHE A 74 -9.65 8.99 -9.14
C PHE A 74 -8.98 10.37 -9.13
N LEU A 75 -9.70 11.35 -8.62
CA LEU A 75 -9.19 12.70 -8.38
C LEU A 75 -9.07 12.91 -6.87
N LEU A 76 -7.84 12.89 -6.37
CA LEU A 76 -7.56 12.90 -4.93
C LEU A 76 -6.99 14.27 -4.51
N PRO A 77 -7.60 14.96 -3.52
CA PRO A 77 -7.10 16.26 -3.07
C PRO A 77 -5.71 16.18 -2.45
N MET A 78 -4.84 17.13 -2.79
CA MET A 78 -3.46 17.12 -2.29
C MET A 78 -3.38 17.17 -0.76
N GLY A 79 -4.20 18.00 -0.12
CA GLY A 79 -4.24 18.15 1.34
C GLY A 79 -4.83 16.96 2.10
N LYS A 80 -5.32 15.93 1.40
CA LYS A 80 -5.78 14.67 2.00
C LYS A 80 -4.81 13.51 1.76
N ALA A 81 -3.79 13.70 0.93
CA ALA A 81 -2.75 12.71 0.73
C ALA A 81 -1.94 12.57 2.03
N MET A 82 -1.74 11.33 2.43
CA MET A 82 -0.95 10.95 3.58
C MET A 82 0.52 10.82 3.16
N ARG A 83 1.45 10.96 4.09
CA ARG A 83 2.88 10.82 3.79
C ARG A 83 3.23 9.34 3.72
N SER A 84 3.77 8.90 2.58
CA SER A 84 4.29 7.55 2.46
C SER A 84 5.56 7.36 3.31
N GLY A 85 5.67 6.20 3.96
CA GLY A 85 6.82 5.83 4.80
C GLY A 85 8.05 5.41 3.99
N ASP A 86 7.87 4.89 2.78
CA ASP A 86 8.94 4.43 1.88
C ASP A 86 9.15 5.34 0.67
N GLY A 87 8.31 6.37 0.49
CA GLY A 87 8.42 7.28 -0.63
C GLY A 87 7.80 6.75 -1.93
N ASP A 88 7.03 5.66 -1.89
CA ASP A 88 6.20 5.20 -3.00
C ASP A 88 4.74 5.69 -2.86
N TYR A 89 3.95 5.46 -3.90
CA TYR A 89 2.51 5.72 -3.87
C TYR A 89 1.75 4.48 -3.38
N HIS A 90 0.86 4.65 -2.42
CA HIS A 90 0.00 3.58 -1.94
C HIS A 90 -1.46 4.00 -1.96
N LEU A 91 -2.34 3.06 -2.27
CA LEU A 91 -3.77 3.27 -2.30
C LEU A 91 -4.47 2.16 -1.53
N CYS A 92 -5.46 2.53 -0.73
CA CYS A 92 -6.34 1.60 -0.06
C CYS A 92 -7.75 1.70 -0.67
N LEU A 93 -8.32 0.58 -1.10
CA LEU A 93 -9.63 0.51 -1.76
C LEU A 93 -10.65 -0.24 -0.89
N PHE A 94 -11.64 0.47 -0.37
CA PHE A 94 -12.66 -0.12 0.50
C PHE A 94 -13.98 0.66 0.42
N PRO A 95 -15.15 -0.02 0.37
CA PRO A 95 -15.34 -1.46 0.52
C PRO A 95 -15.11 -2.26 -0.77
N ASN A 96 -14.80 -1.59 -1.87
CA ASN A 96 -14.60 -2.18 -3.19
C ASN A 96 -13.63 -1.32 -4.02
N GLU A 97 -13.37 -1.76 -5.25
CA GLU A 97 -12.45 -1.12 -6.19
C GLU A 97 -12.81 0.33 -6.57
N ASP A 98 -14.07 0.74 -6.39
CA ASP A 98 -14.56 2.07 -6.74
C ASP A 98 -14.29 3.15 -5.68
N THR A 99 -13.84 2.74 -4.48
CA THR A 99 -13.82 3.64 -3.31
C THR A 99 -12.42 3.77 -2.71
N PRO A 100 -11.68 4.83 -3.07
CA PRO A 100 -10.45 5.20 -2.36
C PRO A 100 -10.76 5.55 -0.92
N ARG A 101 -10.16 4.80 0.02
CA ARG A 101 -10.24 5.10 1.45
C ARG A 101 -9.09 6.00 1.89
N CYS A 102 -7.86 5.60 1.59
CA CYS A 102 -6.64 6.33 1.92
C CYS A 102 -5.67 6.32 0.74
N PHE A 103 -4.90 7.39 0.62
CA PHE A 103 -3.89 7.54 -0.41
C PHE A 103 -2.62 8.13 0.20
N TYR A 104 -1.51 7.44 0.00
CA TYR A 104 -0.19 7.83 0.45
C TYR A 104 0.62 8.29 -0.75
N ALA A 105 1.28 9.44 -0.59
CA ALA A 105 2.14 10.01 -1.60
C ALA A 105 3.58 10.17 -1.05
N PRO A 106 4.59 10.13 -1.93
CA PRO A 106 5.95 10.50 -1.60
C PRO A 106 5.99 11.94 -1.05
N GLN A 107 7.04 12.25 -0.28
CA GLN A 107 7.28 13.63 0.13
C GLN A 107 7.56 14.49 -1.10
N MET A 108 6.65 15.41 -1.39
CA MET A 108 6.84 16.41 -2.44
C MET A 108 7.94 17.39 -1.97
N GLY A 109 9.04 17.45 -2.72
CA GLY A 109 10.09 18.45 -2.50
C GLY A 109 9.53 19.85 -2.73
N TYR A 110 9.85 20.77 -1.82
CA TYR A 110 9.57 22.20 -1.94
C TYR A 110 10.66 22.92 -2.74
#